data_AF-A0A848M6C1-F1
#
_entry.id   AF-A0A848M6C1-F1
#
_cell.length_a   1.000
_cell.length_b   1.000
_cell.length_c   1.000
_cell.angle_alpha   90.00
_cell.angle_beta   90.00
_cell.angle_gamma   90.00
#
_symmetry.space_group_name_H-M   'P 1'
#
loop_
_entity.id
_entity.type
_entity.pdbx_description
1 polymer ?
#
loop_
_entity_poly.entity_id
_entity_poly.type
_entity_poly.pdbx_seq_one_letter_code
_entity_poly.pdbx_strand_id
1 'polypeptide(L)'
;MEQERIVGDFHTILSEGEVWKMGGFPLPDGSFWEYREPDAVVIVRNGMLYVRAPLSRQHNQVQILDNAKHMYYSVEDVKVPEAGEVSFELQIRARSQGTVPGDLYDGYVSLNLLDFSTGAALDFFASNDKYASVYAVLPFPGVEVPPSDKTRYFCIFKEDTNFKPREFNTYKITYNRAQDEVIFYVNGEEVRRQQQVPVKFNQFTIALGIMTEKDLTPEGSVSVHGQTVIGEWSPVKVTIKE
;
A
#
# COMPACT_ATOMS: atom_id res chain seq x y z
N MET A 1 22.36 -6.47 -14.91
CA MET A 1 22.91 -6.92 -13.60
C MET A 1 21.74 -7.18 -12.67
N GLU A 2 21.76 -8.22 -11.83
CA GLU A 2 20.67 -8.51 -10.88
C GLU A 2 21.12 -8.24 -9.44
N GLN A 3 20.30 -7.49 -8.71
CA GLN A 3 20.51 -7.17 -7.29
C GLN A 3 19.27 -7.57 -6.50
N GLU A 4 19.47 -8.17 -5.33
CA GLU A 4 18.39 -8.51 -4.39
C GLU A 4 18.63 -7.84 -3.04
N ARG A 5 17.57 -7.34 -2.42
CA ARG A 5 17.57 -6.88 -1.04
C ARG A 5 16.28 -7.25 -0.32
N ILE A 6 16.36 -7.43 0.99
CA ILE A 6 15.21 -7.71 1.84
C ILE A 6 14.92 -6.46 2.68
N VAL A 7 13.70 -5.95 2.60
CA VAL A 7 13.22 -4.84 3.44
C VAL A 7 12.27 -5.43 4.48
N GLY A 8 12.78 -5.64 5.69
CA GLY A 8 12.07 -6.33 6.76
C GLY A 8 12.33 -5.65 8.08
N ASP A 9 13.38 -6.06 8.80
CA ASP A 9 13.91 -5.44 10.03
C ASP A 9 12.87 -4.82 10.96
N PHE A 10 11.70 -5.47 11.09
CA PHE A 10 10.55 -4.93 11.79
C PHE A 10 10.81 -4.74 13.29
N HIS A 11 11.86 -5.36 13.84
CA HIS A 11 12.29 -5.14 15.21
C HIS A 11 12.68 -3.67 15.49
N THR A 12 12.99 -2.90 14.44
CA THR A 12 13.30 -1.46 14.48
C THR A 12 12.05 -0.57 14.45
N ILE A 13 10.83 -1.12 14.43
CA ILE A 13 9.60 -0.32 14.25
C ILE A 13 9.31 0.69 15.37
N LEU A 14 9.94 0.49 16.54
CA LEU A 14 9.92 1.47 17.66
C LEU A 14 11.08 2.46 17.59
N SER A 15 12.12 2.17 16.81
CA SER A 15 13.22 3.07 16.44
C SER A 15 12.84 3.84 15.18
N GLU A 16 11.78 4.64 15.27
CA GLU A 16 11.22 5.33 14.10
C GLU A 16 12.27 6.10 13.31
N GLY A 17 12.32 5.86 12.00
CA GLY A 17 13.29 6.48 11.10
C GLY A 17 14.54 5.65 10.82
N GLU A 18 14.69 4.46 11.41
CA GLU A 18 15.78 3.53 11.07
C GLU A 18 15.51 2.80 9.75
N VAL A 19 14.55 1.86 9.73
CA VAL A 19 14.11 1.18 8.50
C VAL A 19 12.68 1.57 8.13
N TRP A 20 11.85 1.75 9.15
CA TRP A 20 10.45 2.14 9.01
C TRP A 20 10.15 3.40 9.80
N LYS A 21 9.19 4.18 9.32
CA LYS A 21 8.58 5.30 10.02
C LYS A 21 7.07 5.24 9.85
N MET A 22 6.31 5.91 10.70
CA MET A 22 4.90 6.06 10.44
C MET A 22 4.67 6.83 9.14
N GLY A 23 3.76 6.32 8.33
CA GLY A 23 3.26 7.00 7.15
C GLY A 23 2.34 8.16 7.54
N GLY A 24 2.13 9.07 6.61
CA GLY A 24 1.34 10.27 6.85
C GLY A 24 1.67 11.37 5.86
N PHE A 25 1.02 12.52 6.03
CA PHE A 25 1.25 13.70 5.19
C PHE A 25 1.34 14.98 6.01
N PRO A 26 2.19 15.94 5.60
CA PRO A 26 2.12 17.29 6.14
C PRO A 26 0.81 17.97 5.72
N LEU A 27 0.26 18.78 6.63
CA LEU A 27 -0.96 19.53 6.43
C LEU A 27 -0.65 21.01 6.13
N PRO A 28 -1.57 21.75 5.47
CA PRO A 28 -1.36 23.17 5.16
C PRO A 28 -1.15 24.07 6.38
N ASP A 29 -1.63 23.65 7.55
CA ASP A 29 -1.46 24.36 8.82
C ASP A 29 -0.10 24.10 9.50
N GLY A 30 0.77 23.31 8.87
CA GLY A 30 2.09 22.93 9.37
C GLY A 30 2.09 21.74 10.32
N SER A 31 0.92 21.18 10.65
CA SER A 31 0.83 19.92 11.39
C SER A 31 1.11 18.72 10.48
N PHE A 32 1.21 17.52 11.07
CA PHE A 32 1.43 16.28 10.33
C PHE A 32 0.33 15.27 10.68
N TRP A 33 -0.35 14.76 9.66
CA TRP A 33 -1.33 13.70 9.81
C TRP A 33 -0.63 12.35 9.73
N GLU A 34 -0.30 11.75 10.88
CA GLU A 34 0.23 10.39 10.94
C GLU A 34 -0.88 9.36 10.71
N TYR A 35 -0.61 8.27 10.01
CA TYR A 35 -1.49 7.11 9.93
C TYR A 35 -1.21 6.17 11.09
N ARG A 36 -1.64 6.54 12.29
CA ARG A 36 -1.40 5.76 13.51
C ARG A 36 -2.71 5.54 14.27
N GLU A 37 -3.29 4.35 14.12
CA GLU A 37 -4.34 3.88 15.03
C GLU A 37 -3.79 3.81 16.47
N PRO A 38 -4.44 4.48 17.45
CA PRO A 38 -3.92 4.62 18.80
C PRO A 38 -3.89 3.30 19.58
N ASP A 39 -4.87 2.43 19.34
CA ASP A 39 -5.01 1.15 20.03
C ASP A 39 -4.51 -0.04 19.17
N ALA A 40 -3.65 0.24 18.19
CA ALA A 40 -3.03 -0.80 17.38
C ALA A 40 -2.07 -1.64 18.23
N VAL A 41 -2.25 -2.96 18.19
CA VAL A 41 -1.34 -3.92 18.82
C VAL A 41 -0.35 -4.42 17.77
N VAL A 42 0.91 -4.06 17.94
CA VAL A 42 2.03 -4.42 17.05
C VAL A 42 2.85 -5.54 17.68
N ILE A 43 3.08 -6.62 16.95
CA ILE A 43 3.91 -7.75 17.37
C ILE A 43 4.89 -8.06 16.26
N VAL A 44 6.17 -8.14 16.60
CA VAL A 44 7.22 -8.61 15.69
C VAL A 44 7.72 -9.94 16.19
N ARG A 45 7.61 -10.97 15.36
CA ARG A 45 8.06 -12.33 15.70
C ARG A 45 8.51 -13.07 14.46
N ASN A 46 9.61 -13.81 14.56
CA ASN A 46 10.16 -14.60 13.46
C ASN A 46 10.33 -13.80 12.16
N GLY A 47 10.73 -12.53 12.27
CA GLY A 47 10.90 -11.63 11.13
C GLY A 47 9.60 -11.14 10.47
N MET A 48 8.42 -11.46 11.02
CA MET A 48 7.12 -11.02 10.52
C MET A 48 6.61 -9.82 11.32
N LEU A 49 5.94 -8.90 10.63
CA LEU A 49 5.16 -7.84 11.25
C LEU A 49 3.71 -8.31 11.42
N TYR A 50 3.16 -8.20 12.62
CA TYR A 50 1.75 -8.40 12.93
C TYR A 50 1.19 -7.08 13.48
N VAL A 51 0.06 -6.64 12.96
CA VAL A 51 -0.68 -5.48 13.48
C VAL A 51 -2.15 -5.85 13.59
N ARG A 52 -2.74 -5.66 14.78
CA ARG A 52 -4.19 -5.68 15.00
C ARG A 52 -4.65 -4.29 15.35
N ALA A 53 -5.49 -3.68 14.52
CA ALA A 53 -6.01 -2.34 14.71
C ALA A 53 -7.54 -2.35 14.81
N PRO A 54 -8.11 -2.08 15.99
CA PRO A 54 -9.48 -1.57 16.11
C PRO A 54 -9.51 -0.20 15.42
N LEU A 55 -10.38 -0.02 14.42
CA LEU A 55 -10.37 1.22 13.64
C LEU A 55 -11.06 2.33 14.43
N SER A 56 -10.41 3.47 14.49
CA SER A 56 -10.90 4.69 15.16
C SER A 56 -10.46 5.97 14.45
N ARG A 57 -9.42 5.88 13.63
CA ARG A 57 -8.83 7.01 12.92
C ARG A 57 -9.67 7.36 11.70
N GLN A 58 -10.04 8.62 11.56
CA GLN A 58 -10.83 9.10 10.42
C GLN A 58 -10.56 10.58 10.15
N HIS A 59 -10.79 11.01 8.91
CA HIS A 59 -10.62 12.38 8.47
C HIS A 59 -11.81 12.85 7.64
N ASN A 60 -12.61 13.77 8.18
CA ASN A 60 -13.93 14.11 7.62
C ASN A 60 -13.91 14.95 6.33
N GLN A 61 -12.75 15.43 5.88
CA GLN A 61 -12.67 16.43 4.81
C GLN A 61 -11.75 16.07 3.65
N VAL A 62 -10.87 15.08 3.82
CA VAL A 62 -9.80 14.78 2.84
C VAL A 62 -9.67 13.27 2.72
N GLN A 63 -10.10 12.72 1.58
CA GLN A 63 -10.21 11.28 1.35
C GLN A 63 -8.89 10.53 1.61
N ILE A 64 -7.77 11.03 1.07
CA ILE A 64 -6.46 10.38 1.23
C ILE A 64 -6.08 10.26 2.71
N LEU A 65 -6.41 11.27 3.53
CA LEU A 65 -6.12 11.26 4.96
C LEU A 65 -7.06 10.34 5.74
N ASP A 66 -8.26 10.08 5.20
CA ASP A 66 -9.22 9.16 5.79
C ASP A 66 -8.88 7.71 5.48
N ASN A 67 -8.43 7.41 4.26
CA ASN A 67 -8.27 6.02 3.80
C ASN A 67 -7.31 5.20 4.67
N ALA A 68 -6.11 5.73 4.94
CA ALA A 68 -5.14 5.01 5.76
C ALA A 68 -5.39 5.18 7.25
N LYS A 69 -5.36 4.06 7.98
CA LYS A 69 -5.63 4.00 9.41
C LYS A 69 -4.36 3.81 10.20
N HIS A 70 -3.59 2.79 9.82
CA HIS A 70 -2.32 2.46 10.42
C HIS A 70 -1.34 2.05 9.32
N MET A 71 -0.28 2.82 9.08
CA MET A 71 0.60 2.57 7.93
C MET A 71 2.06 2.90 8.24
N TYR A 72 2.96 2.03 7.81
CA TYR A 72 4.40 2.24 7.87
C TYR A 72 4.94 2.56 6.49
N TYR A 73 5.88 3.51 6.39
CA TYR A 73 6.68 3.79 5.20
C TYR A 73 8.11 3.31 5.41
N SER A 74 8.72 2.74 4.37
CA SER A 74 10.15 2.53 4.33
C SER A 74 10.86 3.90 4.41
N VAL A 75 11.96 3.94 5.15
CA VAL A 75 12.79 5.15 5.25
C VAL A 75 13.54 5.38 3.94
N GLU A 76 14.10 4.32 3.38
CA GLU A 76 14.75 4.36 2.08
C GLU A 76 13.75 4.09 0.95
N ASP A 77 13.92 4.84 -0.13
CA ASP A 77 13.23 4.57 -1.40
C ASP A 77 13.94 3.48 -2.19
N VAL A 78 13.18 2.77 -3.02
CA VAL A 78 13.69 1.85 -4.02
C VAL A 78 13.75 2.56 -5.36
N LYS A 79 14.96 2.84 -5.85
CA LYS A 79 15.15 3.46 -7.16
C LYS A 79 14.82 2.46 -8.27
N VAL A 80 14.11 2.93 -9.29
CA VAL A 80 13.79 2.13 -10.47
C VAL A 80 14.88 2.38 -11.53
N PRO A 81 15.54 1.33 -12.05
CA PRO A 81 16.56 1.50 -13.09
C PRO A 81 15.93 2.04 -14.39
N GLU A 82 16.65 2.89 -15.11
CA GLU A 82 16.12 3.51 -16.34
C GLU A 82 15.81 2.48 -17.43
N ALA A 83 16.70 1.50 -17.58
CA ALA A 83 16.68 0.47 -18.62
C ALA A 83 16.37 -0.93 -18.06
N GLY A 84 15.52 -1.03 -17.04
CA GLY A 84 15.34 -2.29 -16.32
C GLY A 84 13.97 -2.49 -15.67
N GLU A 85 13.91 -3.51 -14.82
CA GLU A 85 12.74 -3.84 -14.01
C GLU A 85 13.06 -3.89 -12.52
N VAL A 86 12.06 -3.58 -11.70
CA VAL A 86 12.06 -3.83 -10.26
C VAL A 86 10.87 -4.70 -9.90
N SER A 87 11.07 -5.65 -8.98
CA SER A 87 9.97 -6.45 -8.43
C SER A 87 9.98 -6.46 -6.92
N PHE A 88 8.79 -6.43 -6.34
CA PHE A 88 8.54 -6.45 -4.91
C PHE A 88 7.68 -7.68 -4.60
N GLU A 89 8.17 -8.56 -3.74
CA GLU A 89 7.48 -9.79 -3.36
C GLU A 89 7.43 -9.94 -1.84
N LEU A 90 6.25 -10.26 -1.30
CA LEU A 90 6.04 -10.51 0.12
C LEU A 90 4.85 -11.44 0.32
N GLN A 91 4.70 -11.95 1.55
CA GLN A 91 3.49 -12.63 1.98
C GLN A 91 2.65 -11.71 2.83
N ILE A 92 1.34 -11.69 2.54
CA ILE A 92 0.35 -10.97 3.35
C ILE A 92 -0.68 -11.99 3.85
N ARG A 93 -1.06 -11.86 5.13
CA ARG A 93 -2.27 -12.47 5.67
C ARG A 93 -3.18 -11.37 6.19
N ALA A 94 -4.37 -11.28 5.61
CA ALA A 94 -5.38 -10.31 5.99
C ALA A 94 -6.55 -10.99 6.72
N ARG A 95 -6.93 -10.43 7.87
CA ARG A 95 -8.10 -10.87 8.62
C ARG A 95 -8.83 -9.65 9.15
N SER A 96 -10.15 -9.71 9.18
CA SER A 96 -10.97 -8.63 9.75
C SER A 96 -12.15 -9.18 10.55
N GLN A 97 -12.61 -8.38 11.50
CA GLN A 97 -13.79 -8.63 12.33
C GLN A 97 -14.71 -7.41 12.27
N GLY A 98 -16.01 -7.64 12.19
CA GLY A 98 -17.00 -6.57 12.09
C GLY A 98 -17.03 -5.87 10.73
N THR A 99 -16.25 -6.28 9.74
CA THR A 99 -16.34 -5.73 8.37
C THR A 99 -17.50 -6.36 7.59
N VAL A 100 -18.03 -5.62 6.61
CA VAL A 100 -19.06 -6.10 5.68
C VAL A 100 -18.47 -7.17 4.74
N PRO A 101 -19.03 -8.39 4.67
CA PRO A 101 -18.57 -9.43 3.74
C PRO A 101 -18.69 -8.99 2.27
N GLY A 102 -17.69 -9.32 1.45
CA GLY A 102 -17.63 -8.94 0.04
C GLY A 102 -17.30 -7.47 -0.22
N ASP A 103 -17.08 -6.67 0.82
CA ASP A 103 -16.77 -5.25 0.74
C ASP A 103 -15.30 -5.01 1.11
N LEU A 104 -14.44 -5.03 0.09
CA LEU A 104 -12.99 -4.84 0.27
C LEU A 104 -12.69 -3.53 1.01
N TYR A 105 -13.43 -2.48 0.68
CA TYR A 105 -13.16 -1.10 1.08
C TYR A 105 -13.57 -0.80 2.54
N ASP A 106 -14.25 -1.74 3.21
CA ASP A 106 -14.66 -1.61 4.61
C ASP A 106 -13.53 -1.89 5.62
N GLY A 107 -12.45 -2.51 5.14
CA GLY A 107 -11.25 -2.77 5.94
C GLY A 107 -10.35 -3.79 5.28
N TYR A 108 -9.14 -3.37 4.93
CA TYR A 108 -8.16 -4.20 4.25
C TYR A 108 -6.73 -3.95 4.73
N VAL A 109 -5.88 -4.90 4.38
CA VAL A 109 -4.44 -4.90 4.61
C VAL A 109 -3.77 -4.64 3.26
N SER A 110 -2.75 -3.79 3.22
CA SER A 110 -2.13 -3.35 1.98
C SER A 110 -0.62 -3.56 1.94
N LEU A 111 -0.13 -3.77 0.72
CA LEU A 111 1.16 -3.28 0.24
C LEU A 111 0.84 -2.10 -0.66
N ASN A 112 1.41 -0.93 -0.40
CA ASN A 112 1.42 0.18 -1.35
C ASN A 112 2.85 0.47 -1.80
N LEU A 113 3.06 0.66 -3.10
CA LEU A 113 4.33 1.13 -3.65
C LEU A 113 4.11 2.54 -4.17
N LEU A 114 4.57 3.52 -3.39
CA LEU A 114 4.26 4.94 -3.59
C LEU A 114 5.43 5.66 -4.24
N ASP A 115 5.21 6.29 -5.39
CA ASP A 115 6.15 7.22 -6.01
C ASP A 115 5.72 8.66 -5.74
N PHE A 116 6.18 9.22 -4.62
CA PHE A 116 5.91 10.62 -4.29
C PHE A 116 6.62 11.63 -5.21
N SER A 117 7.48 11.20 -6.15
CA SER A 117 8.03 12.10 -7.17
C SER A 117 7.09 12.32 -8.35
N THR A 118 6.09 11.44 -8.53
CA THR A 118 5.16 11.49 -9.68
C THR A 118 3.69 11.37 -9.29
N GLY A 119 3.42 11.07 -8.01
CA GLY A 119 2.07 10.79 -7.50
C GLY A 119 1.56 9.40 -7.85
N ALA A 120 2.38 8.55 -8.46
CA ALA A 120 1.96 7.25 -8.92
C ALA A 120 1.98 6.21 -7.78
N ALA A 121 1.09 5.22 -7.83
CA ALA A 121 1.01 4.13 -6.86
C ALA A 121 0.69 2.79 -7.52
N LEU A 122 1.31 1.72 -7.02
CA LEU A 122 1.05 0.33 -7.38
C LEU A 122 0.83 -0.48 -6.11
N ASP A 123 -0.39 -0.97 -5.91
CA ASP A 123 -0.77 -1.52 -4.61
C ASP A 123 -1.45 -2.89 -4.73
N PHE A 124 -1.41 -3.64 -3.63
CA PHE A 124 -2.26 -4.78 -3.38
C PHE A 124 -3.05 -4.56 -2.11
N PHE A 125 -4.37 -4.70 -2.20
CA PHE A 125 -5.30 -4.66 -1.07
C PHE A 125 -5.84 -6.07 -0.83
N ALA A 126 -5.88 -6.52 0.42
CA ALA A 126 -6.36 -7.83 0.79
C ALA A 126 -7.27 -7.76 2.02
N SER A 127 -8.45 -8.36 1.93
CA SER A 127 -9.39 -8.53 3.04
C SER A 127 -9.56 -10.01 3.41
N ASN A 128 -10.59 -10.31 4.19
CA ASN A 128 -10.97 -11.67 4.52
C ASN A 128 -11.23 -12.56 3.30
N ASP A 129 -11.81 -12.00 2.23
CA ASP A 129 -12.47 -12.75 1.16
C ASP A 129 -12.23 -12.19 -0.25
N LYS A 130 -11.55 -11.04 -0.36
CA LYS A 130 -11.19 -10.41 -1.62
C LYS A 130 -9.76 -9.88 -1.59
N TYR A 131 -9.20 -9.70 -2.77
CA TYR A 131 -8.07 -8.82 -2.96
C TYR A 131 -8.31 -7.90 -4.16
N ALA A 132 -7.57 -6.80 -4.24
CA ALA A 132 -7.48 -6.00 -5.45
C ALA A 132 -6.04 -5.64 -5.78
N SER A 133 -5.72 -5.62 -7.07
CA SER A 133 -4.56 -4.89 -7.58
C SER A 133 -4.96 -3.46 -7.92
N VAL A 134 -4.14 -2.49 -7.54
CA VAL A 134 -4.41 -1.07 -7.74
C VAL A 134 -3.29 -0.44 -8.54
N TYR A 135 -3.70 0.38 -9.50
CA TYR A 135 -2.81 1.25 -10.25
C TYR A 135 -3.40 2.64 -10.26
N ALA A 136 -2.64 3.62 -9.77
CA ALA A 136 -3.15 4.96 -9.56
C ALA A 136 -2.11 6.04 -9.88
N VAL A 137 -2.61 7.23 -10.18
CA VAL A 137 -1.89 8.50 -10.07
C VAL A 137 -2.79 9.42 -9.24
N LEU A 138 -2.30 9.78 -8.05
CA LEU A 138 -3.07 10.44 -7.01
C LEU A 138 -2.49 11.83 -6.68
N PRO A 139 -3.34 12.80 -6.32
CA PRO A 139 -2.89 14.09 -5.83
C PRO A 139 -2.45 13.98 -4.36
N PHE A 140 -1.37 13.26 -4.08
CA PHE A 140 -0.84 13.17 -2.71
C PHE A 140 -0.50 14.57 -2.18
N PRO A 141 -0.83 14.88 -0.91
CA PRO A 141 -0.46 16.16 -0.31
C PRO A 141 1.06 16.43 -0.41
N GLY A 142 1.42 17.59 -0.97
CA GLY A 142 2.82 17.99 -1.15
C GLY A 142 3.52 17.40 -2.37
N VAL A 143 2.83 16.61 -3.21
CA VAL A 143 3.41 15.99 -4.42
C VAL A 143 2.92 16.71 -5.68
N GLU A 144 3.87 17.13 -6.52
CA GLU A 144 3.57 17.68 -7.83
C GLU A 144 3.52 16.54 -8.88
N VAL A 145 2.32 16.23 -9.35
CA VAL A 145 2.12 15.25 -10.43
C VAL A 145 2.46 15.90 -11.78
N PRO A 146 3.26 15.28 -12.66
CA PRO A 146 3.53 15.84 -13.99
C PRO A 146 2.25 16.14 -14.79
N PRO A 147 2.22 17.21 -15.61
CA PRO A 147 1.14 17.43 -16.57
C PRO A 147 1.01 16.25 -17.54
N SER A 148 -0.21 15.98 -18.00
CA SER A 148 -0.50 14.94 -18.98
C SER A 148 -1.55 15.44 -19.97
N ASP A 149 -1.44 14.99 -21.23
CA ASP A 149 -2.45 15.12 -22.27
C ASP A 149 -3.58 14.07 -22.13
N LYS A 150 -3.44 13.12 -21.20
CA LYS A 150 -4.42 12.09 -20.83
C LYS A 150 -5.04 12.38 -19.45
N THR A 151 -5.86 11.46 -18.97
CA THR A 151 -6.37 11.46 -17.59
C THR A 151 -5.21 11.51 -16.60
N ARG A 152 -5.01 12.67 -15.97
CA ARG A 152 -3.87 12.93 -15.08
C ARG A 152 -3.99 12.21 -13.74
N TYR A 153 -5.18 12.16 -13.16
CA TYR A 153 -5.45 11.51 -11.89
C TYR A 153 -6.45 10.38 -12.07
N PHE A 154 -6.12 9.20 -11.56
CA PHE A 154 -6.98 8.03 -11.62
C PHE A 154 -6.59 7.06 -10.50
N CYS A 155 -7.51 6.17 -10.14
CA CYS A 155 -7.26 5.02 -9.29
C CYS A 155 -8.05 3.85 -9.86
N ILE A 156 -7.37 2.79 -10.32
CA ILE A 156 -8.00 1.67 -11.01
C ILE A 156 -7.82 0.40 -10.19
N PHE A 157 -8.95 -0.08 -9.68
CA PHE A 157 -9.08 -1.32 -8.92
C PHE A 157 -9.40 -2.48 -9.84
N LYS A 158 -8.75 -3.62 -9.60
CA LYS A 158 -9.19 -4.90 -10.15
C LYS A 158 -9.31 -5.90 -9.00
N GLU A 159 -10.54 -6.13 -8.57
CA GLU A 159 -10.91 -7.09 -7.53
C GLU A 159 -10.94 -8.52 -8.06
N ASP A 160 -10.59 -9.48 -7.22
CA ASP A 160 -10.70 -10.92 -7.49
C ASP A 160 -10.75 -11.70 -6.14
N THR A 161 -11.02 -12.99 -6.23
CA THR A 161 -11.15 -13.93 -5.11
C THR A 161 -10.28 -15.18 -5.28
N ASN A 162 -9.49 -15.30 -6.35
CA ASN A 162 -8.55 -16.42 -6.54
C ASN A 162 -7.30 -16.28 -5.66
N PHE A 163 -7.44 -16.53 -4.36
CA PHE A 163 -6.38 -16.57 -3.35
C PHE A 163 -6.82 -17.51 -2.21
N LYS A 164 -6.01 -17.64 -1.16
CA LYS A 164 -6.36 -18.39 0.06
C LYS A 164 -6.93 -17.43 1.12
N PRO A 165 -8.26 -17.36 1.31
CA PRO A 165 -8.87 -16.41 2.22
C PRO A 165 -8.34 -16.57 3.64
N ARG A 166 -7.98 -15.47 4.31
CA ARG A 166 -7.47 -15.44 5.70
C ARG A 166 -6.16 -16.20 5.95
N GLU A 167 -5.50 -16.69 4.91
CA GLU A 167 -4.19 -17.33 4.98
C GLU A 167 -3.09 -16.43 4.42
N PHE A 168 -1.83 -16.85 4.55
CA PHE A 168 -0.73 -16.19 3.85
C PHE A 168 -0.82 -16.47 2.35
N ASN A 169 -0.78 -15.40 1.56
CA ASN A 169 -0.65 -15.45 0.12
C ASN A 169 0.59 -14.66 -0.28
N THR A 170 1.26 -15.10 -1.35
CA THR A 170 2.39 -14.36 -1.91
C THR A 170 1.87 -13.34 -2.90
N TYR A 171 2.23 -12.08 -2.71
CA TYR A 171 1.91 -10.98 -3.61
C TYR A 171 3.20 -10.49 -4.25
N LYS A 172 3.16 -10.24 -5.56
CA LYS A 172 4.29 -9.66 -6.27
C LYS A 172 3.86 -8.62 -7.28
N ILE A 173 4.56 -7.48 -7.28
CA ILE A 173 4.42 -6.43 -8.29
C ILE A 173 5.75 -6.30 -9.00
N THR A 174 5.75 -6.40 -10.33
CA THR A 174 6.91 -6.11 -11.17
C THR A 174 6.61 -4.88 -12.02
N TYR A 175 7.52 -3.90 -12.04
CA TYR A 175 7.47 -2.78 -12.96
C TYR A 175 8.71 -2.77 -13.85
N ASN A 176 8.49 -2.80 -15.16
CA ASN A 176 9.53 -2.59 -16.16
C ASN A 176 9.42 -1.17 -16.72
N ARG A 177 10.40 -0.33 -16.39
CA ARG A 177 10.40 1.09 -16.75
C ARG A 177 10.68 1.31 -18.23
N ALA A 178 11.49 0.47 -18.86
CA ALA A 178 11.82 0.58 -20.28
C ALA A 178 10.60 0.23 -21.16
N GLN A 179 9.78 -0.71 -20.72
CA GLN A 179 8.63 -1.22 -21.47
C GLN A 179 7.30 -0.59 -21.09
N ASP A 180 7.27 0.29 -20.08
CA ASP A 180 6.03 0.86 -19.54
C ASP A 180 5.02 -0.23 -19.15
N GLU A 181 5.52 -1.24 -18.44
CA GLU A 181 4.74 -2.43 -18.09
C GLU A 181 4.75 -2.69 -16.59
N VAL A 182 3.57 -2.92 -16.02
CA VAL A 182 3.39 -3.44 -14.66
C VAL A 182 2.71 -4.79 -14.73
N ILE A 183 3.19 -5.74 -13.95
CA ILE A 183 2.58 -7.06 -13.80
C ILE A 183 2.38 -7.35 -12.31
N PHE A 184 1.19 -7.81 -11.98
CA PHE A 184 0.78 -8.21 -10.64
C PHE A 184 0.61 -9.72 -10.60
N TYR A 185 1.10 -10.34 -9.54
CA TYR A 185 0.98 -11.76 -9.28
C TYR A 185 0.42 -12.04 -7.88
N VAL A 186 -0.41 -13.07 -7.79
CA VAL A 186 -0.85 -13.66 -6.52
C VAL A 186 -0.55 -15.15 -6.57
N ASN A 187 0.18 -15.65 -5.58
CA ASN A 187 0.62 -17.05 -5.49
C ASN A 187 1.34 -17.57 -6.75
N GLY A 188 2.04 -16.67 -7.46
CA GLY A 188 2.76 -16.98 -8.71
C GLY A 188 1.90 -16.91 -9.97
N GLU A 189 0.58 -16.73 -9.86
CA GLU A 189 -0.32 -16.54 -11.01
C GLU A 189 -0.41 -15.07 -11.38
N GLU A 190 -0.32 -14.75 -12.68
CA GLU A 190 -0.53 -13.38 -13.16
C GLU A 190 -2.00 -12.99 -13.04
N VAL A 191 -2.29 -11.94 -12.28
CA VAL A 191 -3.66 -11.48 -12.03
C VAL A 191 -3.98 -10.18 -12.77
N ARG A 192 -2.95 -9.41 -13.13
CA ARG A 192 -3.09 -8.18 -13.92
C ARG A 192 -1.79 -7.85 -14.63
N ARG A 193 -1.92 -7.37 -15.86
CA ARG A 193 -0.85 -6.73 -16.63
C ARG A 193 -1.36 -5.40 -17.17
N GLN A 194 -0.58 -4.36 -16.98
CA GLN A 194 -0.83 -3.03 -17.52
C GLN A 194 0.34 -2.67 -18.42
N GLN A 195 0.06 -2.40 -19.69
CA GLN A 195 1.03 -1.89 -20.65
C GLN A 195 0.77 -0.41 -20.91
N GLN A 196 1.76 0.27 -21.49
CA GLN A 196 1.68 1.70 -21.84
C GLN A 196 1.32 2.57 -20.63
N VAL A 197 1.93 2.27 -19.48
CA VAL A 197 1.82 3.07 -18.27
C VAL A 197 2.14 4.55 -18.60
N PRO A 198 1.18 5.50 -18.47
CA PRO A 198 1.36 6.90 -18.87
C PRO A 198 2.39 7.70 -18.07
N VAL A 199 2.84 7.21 -16.91
CA VAL A 199 3.79 7.89 -16.02
C VAL A 199 4.96 6.96 -15.71
N LYS A 200 6.19 7.48 -15.81
CA LYS A 200 7.38 6.73 -15.40
C LYS A 200 7.47 6.73 -13.89
N PHE A 201 7.44 5.55 -13.27
CA PHE A 201 7.76 5.43 -11.86
C PHE A 201 9.28 5.53 -11.70
N ASN A 202 9.74 6.46 -10.87
CA ASN A 202 11.17 6.73 -10.66
C ASN A 202 11.71 6.02 -9.43
N GLN A 203 10.85 5.91 -8.41
CA GLN A 203 11.21 5.34 -7.13
C GLN A 203 9.96 4.88 -6.38
N PHE A 204 10.14 3.99 -5.42
CA PHE A 204 9.06 3.52 -4.56
C PHE A 204 9.44 3.64 -3.09
N THR A 205 8.63 4.39 -2.34
CA THR A 205 8.48 4.19 -0.91
C THR A 205 7.59 2.96 -0.71
N ILE A 206 8.09 1.95 0.00
CA ILE A 206 7.29 0.77 0.33
C ILE A 206 6.42 1.13 1.53
N ALA A 207 5.12 0.90 1.43
CA ALA A 207 4.21 1.09 2.53
C ALA A 207 3.43 -0.18 2.87
N LEU A 208 3.31 -0.47 4.16
CA LEU A 208 2.54 -1.59 4.70
C LEU A 208 1.42 -1.01 5.57
N GLY A 209 0.17 -1.27 5.19
CA GLY A 209 -0.95 -0.50 5.72
C GLY A 209 -2.17 -1.31 6.13
N ILE A 210 -2.90 -0.79 7.10
CA ILE A 210 -4.30 -1.09 7.37
C ILE A 210 -5.10 0.14 6.93
N MET A 211 -6.10 -0.08 6.09
CA MET A 211 -6.82 0.98 5.41
C MET A 211 -8.31 0.64 5.27
N THR A 212 -9.08 1.68 4.96
CA THR A 212 -10.43 1.62 4.39
C THR A 212 -10.46 2.51 3.15
N GLU A 213 -11.50 2.41 2.35
CA GLU A 213 -11.67 3.24 1.16
C GLU A 213 -13.14 3.56 0.92
N LYS A 214 -13.81 3.92 2.02
CA LYS A 214 -15.17 4.44 1.97
C LYS A 214 -15.11 5.91 1.57
N ASP A 215 -15.83 6.25 0.50
CA ASP A 215 -15.97 7.64 0.09
C ASP A 215 -16.51 8.49 1.24
N LEU A 216 -15.93 9.67 1.41
CA LEU A 216 -16.49 10.69 2.30
C LEU A 216 -17.89 11.06 1.84
N THR A 217 -18.82 11.20 2.78
CA THR A 217 -20.16 11.73 2.54
C THR A 217 -20.17 13.23 2.80
N PRO A 218 -21.26 13.95 2.45
CA PRO A 218 -21.42 15.35 2.85
C PRO A 218 -21.32 15.58 4.37
N GLU A 219 -21.63 14.56 5.19
CA GLU A 219 -21.57 14.59 6.64
C GLU A 219 -20.18 14.22 7.20
N GLY A 220 -19.26 13.73 6.37
CA GLY A 220 -17.89 13.38 6.74
C GLY A 220 -17.53 11.92 6.50
N SER A 221 -16.61 11.38 7.30
CA SER A 221 -16.18 10.00 7.14
C SER A 221 -17.24 9.02 7.66
N VAL A 222 -17.47 7.97 6.88
CA VAL A 222 -18.29 6.80 7.24
C VAL A 222 -17.45 5.52 7.28
N SER A 223 -16.13 5.69 7.30
CA SER A 223 -15.19 4.60 7.13
C SER A 223 -14.98 3.75 8.39
N VAL A 224 -15.38 4.25 9.56
CA VAL A 224 -15.23 3.58 10.85
C VAL A 224 -16.60 3.36 11.50
N HIS A 225 -16.87 2.12 11.89
CA HIS A 225 -18.12 1.69 12.53
C HIS A 225 -17.92 0.65 13.64
N GLY A 226 -16.68 0.44 14.08
CA GLY A 226 -16.32 -0.50 15.17
C GLY A 226 -15.66 -1.80 14.69
N GLN A 227 -15.23 -1.84 13.42
CA GLN A 227 -14.51 -2.97 12.85
C GLN A 227 -13.05 -3.03 13.33
N THR A 228 -12.45 -4.20 13.19
CA THR A 228 -11.03 -4.45 13.47
C THR A 228 -10.38 -5.10 12.27
N VAL A 229 -9.20 -4.63 11.89
CA VAL A 229 -8.38 -5.23 10.82
C VAL A 229 -7.08 -5.76 11.42
N ILE A 230 -6.64 -6.91 10.91
CA ILE A 230 -5.44 -7.60 11.32
C ILE A 230 -4.60 -7.87 10.08
N GLY A 231 -3.45 -7.22 9.99
CA GLY A 231 -2.47 -7.39 8.94
C GLY A 231 -1.24 -8.12 9.43
N GLU A 232 -0.74 -9.04 8.61
CA GLU A 232 0.56 -9.67 8.80
C GLU A 232 1.35 -9.65 7.51
N TRP A 233 2.61 -9.23 7.61
CA TRP A 233 3.52 -9.09 6.48
C TRP A 233 4.82 -9.83 6.73
N SER A 234 5.30 -10.52 5.70
CA SER A 234 6.70 -10.92 5.64
C SER A 234 7.59 -9.73 5.26
N PRO A 235 8.91 -9.85 5.42
CA PRO A 235 9.84 -8.95 4.76
C PRO A 235 9.57 -8.89 3.26
N VAL A 236 9.78 -7.72 2.66
CA VAL A 236 9.62 -7.49 1.24
C VAL A 236 10.92 -7.82 0.53
N LYS A 237 10.91 -8.83 -0.33
CA LYS A 237 11.99 -9.11 -1.26
C LYS A 237 11.91 -8.15 -2.43
N VAL A 238 12.97 -7.39 -2.64
CA VAL A 238 13.13 -6.47 -3.77
C VAL A 238 14.20 -7.04 -4.69
N THR A 239 13.85 -7.24 -5.97
CA THR A 239 14.79 -7.63 -7.02
C THR A 239 14.85 -6.53 -8.07
N ILE A 240 16.04 -6.06 -8.40
CA ILE A 240 16.30 -5.05 -9.42
C ILE A 240 17.13 -5.69 -10.53
N LYS A 241 16.71 -5.53 -11.78
CA LYS A 241 17.44 -5.98 -12.96
C LYS A 241 17.68 -4.82 -13.91
N GLU A 242 18.96 -4.58 -14.20
CA GLU A 242 19.46 -3.66 -15.24
C GLU A 242 19.78 -4.38 -16.53
#